data_AF-A0A9E2W086-F1
#
_entry.id   AF-A0A9E2W086-F1
#
_cell.length_a   1.000
_cell.length_b   1.000
_cell.length_c   1.000
_cell.angle_alpha   90.00
_cell.angle_beta   90.00
_cell.angle_gamma   90.00
#
_symmetry.space_group_name_H-M   'P 1'
#
loop_
_entity.id
_entity.type
_entity.pdbx_description
1 polymer ?
#
loop_
_entity_poly.entity_id
_entity_poly.type
_entity_poly.pdbx_seq_one_letter_code
_entity_poly.pdbx_strand_id
1 'polypeptide(L)'
;MTRQEFLTSSGVEAQTLEFWLEQEWLIPERNAGGMRFSEHDVARARLIRDLKADLGINDEGIDVVLHLVDQLHGVRRALAQLRAELRREPT
;
A
#
# COMPACT_ATOMS: atom_id res chain seq x y z
N MET A 1 9.56 -8.81 3.26
CA MET A 1 8.98 -10.04 3.81
C MET A 1 8.48 -10.94 2.69
N THR A 2 8.52 -12.26 2.89
CA THR A 2 7.96 -13.26 1.97
C THR A 2 6.42 -13.26 2.01
N ARG A 3 5.77 -13.95 1.07
CA ARG A 3 4.31 -14.15 1.08
C ARG A 3 3.82 -14.74 2.41
N GLN A 4 4.51 -15.76 2.95
CA GLN A 4 4.10 -16.41 4.20
C GLN A 4 4.19 -15.47 5.40
N GLU A 5 5.28 -14.70 5.48
CA GLU A 5 5.47 -13.67 6.52
C GLU A 5 4.41 -12.58 6.42
N PHE A 6 4.06 -12.16 5.20
CA PHE A 6 3.02 -11.16 4.96
C PHE A 6 1.64 -11.64 5.46
N LEU A 7 1.23 -12.87 5.11
CA LEU A 7 -0.05 -13.43 5.55
C LEU A 7 -0.13 -13.48 7.09
N THR A 8 0.98 -13.87 7.73
CA THR A 8 1.08 -13.93 9.19
C THR A 8 0.98 -12.54 9.83
N SER A 9 1.67 -11.54 9.29
CA SER A 9 1.73 -10.17 9.85
C SER A 9 0.48 -9.32 9.57
N SER A 10 -0.21 -9.59 8.46
CA SER A 10 -1.42 -8.87 8.04
C SER A 10 -2.70 -9.49 8.58
N GLY A 11 -2.69 -10.80 8.89
CA GLY A 11 -3.88 -11.57 9.24
C GLY A 11 -4.82 -11.82 8.06
N VAL A 12 -4.32 -11.67 6.83
CA VAL A 12 -5.09 -11.84 5.59
C VAL A 12 -5.02 -13.29 5.13
N GLU A 13 -6.13 -13.80 4.61
CA GLU A 13 -6.19 -15.14 4.02
C GLU A 13 -5.56 -15.18 2.62
N ALA A 14 -4.99 -16.33 2.24
CA ALA A 14 -4.31 -16.47 0.95
C ALA A 14 -5.20 -16.13 -0.26
N GLN A 15 -6.48 -16.54 -0.25
CA GLN A 15 -7.41 -16.24 -1.33
C GLN A 15 -7.74 -14.75 -1.43
N THR A 16 -7.84 -14.06 -0.29
CA THR A 16 -8.04 -12.61 -0.23
C THR A 16 -6.82 -11.88 -0.77
N LEU A 17 -5.60 -12.35 -0.44
CA LEU A 17 -4.37 -11.78 -0.99
C LEU A 17 -4.29 -11.91 -2.51
N GLU A 18 -4.61 -13.09 -3.06
CA GLU A 18 -4.61 -13.26 -4.52
C GLU A 18 -5.60 -12.30 -5.20
N PHE A 19 -6.82 -12.15 -4.65
CA PHE A 19 -7.78 -11.16 -5.14
C PHE A 19 -7.22 -9.72 -5.09
N TRP A 20 -6.59 -9.32 -3.98
CA TRP A 20 -5.99 -7.98 -3.86
C TRP A 20 -4.81 -7.75 -4.81
N LEU A 21 -4.06 -8.80 -5.16
CA LEU A 21 -3.00 -8.72 -6.15
C LEU A 21 -3.57 -8.60 -7.57
N GLU A 22 -4.66 -9.30 -7.87
CA GLU A 22 -5.37 -9.23 -9.15
C GLU A 22 -6.01 -7.87 -9.38
N GLN A 23 -6.59 -7.26 -8.34
CA GLN A 23 -7.14 -5.90 -8.40
C GLN A 23 -6.06 -4.80 -8.31
N GLU A 24 -4.78 -5.17 -8.25
CA GLU A 24 -3.65 -4.24 -8.07
C GLU A 24 -3.73 -3.36 -6.81
N TRP A 25 -4.53 -3.75 -5.81
CA TRP A 25 -4.61 -3.07 -4.52
C TRP A 25 -3.33 -3.23 -3.71
N LEU A 26 -2.62 -4.32 -3.94
CA LEU A 26 -1.27 -4.55 -3.44
C LEU A 26 -0.33 -4.79 -4.62
N ILE A 27 0.73 -3.99 -4.70
CA ILE A 27 1.76 -4.10 -5.73
C ILE A 27 3.12 -4.28 -5.04
N PRO A 28 3.38 -5.48 -4.49
CA PRO A 28 4.66 -5.79 -3.88
C PRO A 28 5.77 -5.86 -4.92
N GLU A 29 7.01 -5.66 -4.48
CA GLU A 29 8.18 -5.75 -5.34
C GLU A 29 8.36 -7.17 -5.88
N ARG A 30 8.59 -7.31 -7.19
CA ARG A 30 8.96 -8.58 -7.83
C ARG A 30 10.47 -8.61 -8.03
N ASN A 31 11.12 -9.65 -7.53
CA ASN A 31 12.54 -9.91 -7.75
C ASN A 31 12.78 -11.35 -8.22
N ALA A 32 14.05 -11.69 -8.51
CA ALA A 32 14.43 -13.02 -8.97
C ALA A 32 14.06 -14.17 -8.00
N GLY A 33 13.86 -13.87 -6.71
CA GLY A 33 13.43 -14.81 -5.68
C GLY A 33 11.91 -14.79 -5.41
N GLY A 34 11.13 -14.09 -6.23
CA GLY A 34 9.68 -14.00 -6.12
C GLY A 34 9.18 -12.65 -5.59
N MET A 35 8.02 -12.70 -4.94
CA MET A 35 7.30 -11.52 -4.48
C MET A 35 7.76 -11.11 -3.08
N ARG A 36 8.18 -9.85 -2.93
CA ARG A 36 8.60 -9.26 -1.65
C ARG A 36 7.63 -8.16 -1.22
N PHE A 37 7.03 -8.37 -0.07
CA PHE A 37 6.17 -7.40 0.58
C PHE A 37 6.98 -6.51 1.54
N SER A 38 6.51 -5.31 1.76
CA SER A 38 7.06 -4.30 2.66
C SER A 38 6.12 -4.06 3.85
N GLU A 39 6.59 -3.34 4.87
CA GLU A 39 5.73 -2.87 5.97
C GLU A 39 4.61 -1.97 5.46
N HIS A 40 4.83 -1.24 4.36
CA HIS A 40 3.81 -0.43 3.72
C HIS A 40 2.68 -1.28 3.14
N ASP A 41 3.00 -2.46 2.59
CA ASP A 41 1.99 -3.39 2.09
C ASP A 41 1.14 -3.96 3.23
N VAL A 42 1.75 -4.23 4.39
CA VAL A 42 1.02 -4.68 5.59
C VAL A 42 0.09 -3.57 6.11
N ALA A 43 0.56 -2.33 6.13
CA ALA A 43 -0.27 -1.19 6.51
C ALA A 43 -1.45 -0.99 5.54
N ARG A 44 -1.20 -1.11 4.23
CA ARG A 44 -2.24 -1.03 3.20
C ARG A 44 -3.25 -2.18 3.33
N ALA A 45 -2.80 -3.40 3.59
CA ALA A 45 -3.67 -4.55 3.86
C ALA A 45 -4.61 -4.32 5.05
N ARG A 46 -4.08 -3.74 6.14
CA ARG A 46 -4.90 -3.38 7.30
C ARG A 46 -5.94 -2.31 6.94
N LEU A 47 -5.54 -1.28 6.20
CA LEU A 47 -6.46 -0.26 5.71
C LEU A 47 -7.60 -0.86 4.88
N ILE A 48 -7.29 -1.71 3.90
CA ILE A 48 -8.31 -2.36 3.04
C ILE A 48 -9.30 -3.17 3.90
N ARG A 49 -8.79 -3.92 4.87
CA ARG A 49 -9.64 -4.69 5.80
C ARG A 49 -10.54 -3.76 6.61
N ASP A 50 -10.00 -2.69 7.17
CA ASP A 50 -10.77 -1.75 7.99
C ASP A 50 -11.85 -1.04 7.14
N LEU A 51 -11.55 -0.69 5.89
CA LEU A 51 -12.54 -0.14 4.93
C LEU A 51 -13.67 -1.13 4.62
N LYS A 52 -13.36 -2.42 4.43
CA LYS A 52 -14.36 -3.47 4.20
C LYS A 52 -15.18 -3.79 5.43
N ALA A 53 -14.52 -4.08 6.55
CA ALA A 53 -15.14 -4.66 7.74
C ALA A 53 -15.85 -3.60 8.58
N ASP A 54 -15.23 -2.43 8.77
CA ASP A 54 -15.74 -1.43 9.70
C ASP A 54 -16.61 -0.38 8.99
N LEU A 55 -16.27 -0.03 7.74
CA LEU A 55 -16.99 1.01 6.97
C LEU A 55 -17.96 0.43 5.92
N GLY A 56 -17.92 -0.87 5.65
CA GLY A 56 -18.82 -1.52 4.67
C GLY A 56 -18.63 -1.03 3.23
N ILE A 57 -17.43 -0.55 2.90
CA ILE A 57 -17.11 -0.08 1.54
C ILE A 57 -16.99 -1.28 0.60
N ASN A 58 -17.60 -1.16 -0.57
CA ASN A 58 -17.51 -2.16 -1.65
C ASN A 58 -16.16 -2.11 -2.37
N ASP A 59 -15.93 -3.07 -3.26
CA ASP A 59 -14.66 -3.21 -3.97
C ASP A 59 -14.36 -1.96 -4.82
N GLU A 60 -15.35 -1.42 -5.54
CA GLU A 60 -15.18 -0.21 -6.34
C GLU A 60 -14.87 1.03 -5.49
N GLY A 61 -15.41 1.11 -4.28
CA GLY A 61 -15.12 2.18 -3.34
C GLY A 61 -13.69 2.09 -2.79
N ILE A 62 -13.18 0.87 -2.60
CA ILE A 62 -11.81 0.63 -2.15
C ILE A 62 -10.82 1.11 -3.20
N ASP A 63 -11.05 0.82 -4.48
CA ASP A 63 -10.22 1.34 -5.58
C ASP A 63 -10.06 2.86 -5.51
N VAL A 64 -11.18 3.58 -5.33
CA VAL A 64 -11.16 5.04 -5.24
C VAL A 64 -10.39 5.51 -4.02
N VAL A 65 -10.61 4.90 -2.85
CA VAL A 65 -9.90 5.27 -1.62
C VAL A 65 -8.41 5.02 -1.75
N LEU A 66 -7.99 3.87 -2.26
CA LEU A 66 -6.58 3.54 -2.46
C LEU A 66 -5.91 4.50 -3.45
N HIS A 67 -6.59 4.83 -4.54
CA HIS A 67 -6.11 5.81 -5.51
C HIS A 67 -5.90 7.19 -4.86
N LEU A 68 -6.84 7.66 -4.04
CA LEU A 68 -6.73 8.94 -3.32
C LEU A 68 -5.60 8.93 -2.29
N VAL A 69 -5.43 7.82 -1.58
CA VAL A 69 -4.33 7.63 -0.62
C VAL A 69 -2.98 7.71 -1.34
N ASP A 70 -2.85 7.07 -2.50
CA ASP A 70 -1.63 7.09 -3.30
C ASP A 70 -1.30 8.48 -3.84
N GLN A 71 -2.31 9.21 -4.32
CA GLN A 71 -2.16 10.61 -4.71
C GLN A 71 -1.67 11.47 -3.53
N LEU A 72 -2.27 11.31 -2.35
CA LEU A 72 -1.90 12.06 -1.16
C LEU A 72 -0.44 11.78 -0.76
N HIS A 73 0.00 10.52 -0.82
CA HIS A 73 1.40 10.16 -0.59
C HIS A 73 2.33 10.78 -1.65
N GLY A 74 1.92 10.81 -2.92
CA GLY A 74 2.63 11.49 -3.99
C GLY A 74 2.85 12.97 -3.71
N VAL A 75 1.78 13.69 -3.34
CA VAL A 75 1.84 15.12 -2.99
C VAL A 75 2.75 15.36 -1.77
N ARG A 76 2.62 14.54 -0.72
CA ARG A 76 3.47 14.65 0.48
C ARG A 76 4.96 14.46 0.15
N ARG A 77 5.29 13.50 -0.72
CA ARG A 77 6.67 13.29 -1.18
C ARG A 77 7.21 14.48 -1.98
N ALA A 78 6.44 14.99 -2.93
CA ALA A 78 6.82 16.15 -3.73
C ALA A 78 7.10 17.39 -2.85
N LEU A 79 6.23 17.65 -1.86
CA LEU A 79 6.44 18.75 -0.91
C LEU A 79 7.68 18.54 -0.03
N ALA A 80 7.94 17.31 0.43
CA ALA A 80 9.13 17.00 1.21
C ALA A 80 10.41 17.19 0.39
N GLN A 81 10.40 16.81 -0.88
CA GLN A 81 11.51 17.00 -1.80
C GLN A 81 11.80 18.49 -2.04
N LEU A 82 10.78 19.28 -2.39
CA LEU A 82 10.92 20.72 -2.60
C LEU A 82 11.50 21.42 -1.35
N ARG A 83 11.02 21.06 -0.16
CA ARG A 83 11.56 21.56 1.12
C ARG A 83 13.03 21.19 1.33
N ALA A 84 13.43 20.01 0.88
CA ALA A 84 14.82 19.55 1.01
C ALA A 84 15.74 20.25 0.00
N GLU A 85 15.24 20.61 -1.18
CA GLU A 85 15.95 21.41 -2.19
C GLU A 85 16.18 22.84 -1.70
N LEU A 86 15.14 23.51 -1.18
CA LEU A 86 15.25 24.85 -0.60
C LEU A 86 16.24 24.94 0.58
N ARG A 87 16.45 23.83 1.30
CA ARG A 87 17.44 23.75 2.39
C ARG A 87 18.87 23.48 1.91
N ARG A 88 19.04 23.02 0.67
CA ARG A 88 20.33 22.65 0.07
C ARG A 88 20.99 23.78 -0.69
N GLU A 89 20.35 24.94 -0.85
CA GLU A 89 20.99 26.17 -1.29
C GLU A 89 21.56 26.92 -0.08
N PRO A 90 22.87 26.81 0.23
CA PRO A 90 23.54 27.83 1.02
C PRO A 90 23.72 29.04 0.11
N THR A 91 23.06 30.15 0.46
CA THR A 91 23.48 31.49 0.03
C THR A 91 24.93 31.77 0.43
#